data_AF-A0A6J2S450-F1
#
_entry.id   AF-A0A6J2S450-F1
#
_cell.length_a   1.000
_cell.length_b   1.000
_cell.length_c   1.000
_cell.angle_alpha   90.00
_cell.angle_beta   90.00
_cell.angle_gamma   90.00
#
_symmetry.space_group_name_H-M   'P 1'
#
loop_
_entity.id
_entity.type
_entity.pdbx_description
1 polymer ?
#
loop_
_entity_poly.entity_id
_entity_poly.type
_entity_poly.pdbx_seq_one_letter_code
_entity_poly.pdbx_strand_id
1 'polypeptide(L)'
;MASSYGSLAKEAIVLLDKFSAGRQCLDDFMEEASKDLQCVSCVWLQFLTFFFTNLTTWIQEEWNHIYDAAYVDKHWIGPLLRWRPEMDIFLDQLSVNISRGSQFKKAPIRTTEPQEFSLTKPKPRPLPLPELIPLQEKSKPVPKSTYMAPKEMQMMEEIKKKNHQKTEELLYEANVKQFRCVNPLKSEHTKRAMSQIMEDMDSKLKFNSFHSSGCPSSNKTNSWPIKLNSAAILRQGALCDRQVEEELQRMERLVEGTHEPSSFLQWQKEMREKDFQDELATIERRRLEGRISYEEAAMARTRIMERNQKTAQLKKEETAQLMRTYAEKRMQEEKEIRDLVQQVAEGHKNSKKAKEKLQKFKQSIVKEVSEQRRELLRQALEEAQAELSRKFEIIREIHAIESLPHIRVRNFDDTETAGHELLGEMSLVELKERLALLREAQQTEQQEKRELILEEKQNKKQLLLEQLDTNNLHTRALAQAAAIRKEERKARSFFRQAITQDDTVLALQKKLEEKKQERQRQKQTESKEAKPCELAAAHTVRNTGTHDKKSLTVKSWEELELSLERHIQKDTPYVVSQSETLKT
;
A
#
# COMPACT_ATOMS: atom_id res chain seq x y z
N MET A 1 33.74 30.36 -49.63
CA MET A 1 32.35 30.59 -49.20
C MET A 1 31.52 29.30 -49.23
N ALA A 2 31.13 28.76 -50.40
CA ALA A 2 30.18 27.62 -50.47
C ALA A 2 30.52 26.40 -49.56
N SER A 3 31.80 26.07 -49.36
CA SER A 3 32.23 24.88 -48.61
C SER A 3 31.85 24.83 -47.12
N SER A 4 31.52 25.95 -46.46
CA SER A 4 31.18 25.98 -45.02
C SER A 4 29.67 25.86 -44.75
N TYR A 5 28.83 26.06 -45.77
CA TYR A 5 27.37 25.94 -45.63
C TYR A 5 26.89 24.50 -45.86
N GLY A 6 27.65 23.69 -46.61
CA GLY A 6 27.35 22.28 -46.83
C GLY A 6 27.48 21.40 -45.58
N SER A 7 28.23 21.82 -44.55
CA SER A 7 28.24 21.16 -43.23
C SER A 7 27.01 21.57 -42.40
N LEU A 8 26.72 22.88 -42.31
CA LEU A 8 25.54 23.41 -41.62
C LEU A 8 24.23 22.85 -42.19
N ALA A 9 24.12 22.74 -43.52
CA ALA A 9 22.97 22.12 -44.17
C ALA A 9 22.84 20.61 -43.82
N LYS A 10 23.95 19.88 -43.71
CA LYS A 10 23.94 18.48 -43.28
C LYS A 10 23.56 18.32 -41.80
N GLU A 11 24.04 19.21 -40.93
CA GLU A 11 23.63 19.22 -39.52
C GLU A 11 22.15 19.58 -39.37
N ALA A 12 21.65 20.58 -40.11
CA ALA A 12 20.23 20.93 -40.15
C ALA A 12 19.36 19.77 -40.67
N ILE A 13 19.80 19.07 -41.73
CA ILE A 13 19.11 17.86 -42.23
C ILE A 13 19.11 16.76 -41.16
N VAL A 14 20.24 16.47 -40.50
CA VAL A 14 20.32 15.47 -39.42
C VAL A 14 19.45 15.85 -38.21
N LEU A 15 19.25 17.13 -37.92
CA LEU A 15 18.35 17.61 -36.87
C LEU A 15 16.86 17.48 -37.27
N LEU A 16 16.52 17.77 -38.53
CA LEU A 16 15.17 17.57 -39.07
C LEU A 16 14.81 16.08 -39.20
N ASP A 17 15.78 15.22 -39.52
CA ASP A 17 15.59 13.77 -39.61
C ASP A 17 15.28 13.18 -38.23
N LYS A 18 15.96 13.65 -37.16
CA LYS A 18 15.61 13.34 -35.76
C LYS A 18 14.19 13.78 -35.41
N PHE A 19 13.79 15.01 -35.77
CA PHE A 19 12.45 15.54 -35.52
C PHE A 19 11.33 14.70 -36.16
N SER A 20 11.61 14.06 -37.29
CA SER A 20 10.66 13.16 -37.96
C SER A 20 10.33 11.87 -37.18
N ALA A 21 11.24 11.42 -36.29
CA ALA A 21 11.23 10.05 -35.77
C ALA A 21 10.10 9.74 -34.76
N GLY A 22 9.42 10.75 -34.19
CA GLY A 22 8.22 10.49 -33.38
C GLY A 22 7.70 11.62 -32.51
N ARG A 23 6.87 12.51 -33.07
CA ARG A 23 5.98 13.46 -32.36
C ARG A 23 6.61 14.23 -31.19
N GLN A 24 7.85 14.72 -31.34
CA GLN A 24 8.38 15.74 -30.43
C GLN A 24 7.71 17.09 -30.75
N CYS A 25 7.47 17.91 -29.73
CA CYS A 25 7.03 19.28 -29.95
C CYS A 25 8.19 20.12 -30.50
N LEU A 26 7.89 21.23 -31.19
CA LEU A 26 8.93 22.20 -31.53
C LEU A 26 9.53 22.81 -30.25
N ASP A 27 8.75 22.88 -29.17
CA ASP A 27 9.21 23.30 -27.84
C ASP A 27 10.31 22.37 -27.28
N ASP A 28 10.13 21.05 -27.41
CA ASP A 28 11.12 20.05 -26.94
C ASP A 28 12.43 20.21 -27.73
N PHE A 29 12.33 20.35 -29.05
CA PHE A 29 13.46 20.59 -29.95
C PHE A 29 14.18 21.90 -29.62
N MET A 30 13.44 22.97 -29.32
CA MET A 30 14.00 24.27 -28.93
C MET A 30 14.66 24.22 -27.55
N GLU A 31 14.13 23.47 -26.58
CA GLU A 31 14.76 23.31 -25.26
C GLU A 31 16.03 22.45 -25.34
N GLU A 32 16.06 21.43 -26.20
CA GLU A 32 17.23 20.57 -26.41
C GLU A 32 18.34 21.30 -27.20
N ALA A 33 18.00 21.99 -28.29
CA ALA A 33 18.95 22.84 -29.03
C ALA A 33 19.50 24.00 -28.17
N SER A 34 18.67 24.60 -27.31
CA SER A 34 19.09 25.68 -26.39
C SER A 34 20.10 25.21 -25.32
N LYS A 35 20.07 23.92 -24.94
CA LYS A 35 21.05 23.33 -24.02
C LYS A 35 22.41 23.13 -24.68
N ASP A 36 22.44 22.58 -25.89
CA ASP A 36 23.68 22.29 -26.62
C ASP A 36 24.45 23.55 -27.06
N LEU A 37 23.79 24.70 -27.19
CA LEU A 37 24.33 25.91 -27.83
C LEU A 37 24.65 27.09 -26.89
N GLN A 38 24.72 26.88 -25.57
CA GLN A 38 25.04 27.93 -24.58
C GLN A 38 26.38 28.68 -24.82
N CYS A 39 27.27 28.17 -25.68
CA CYS A 39 28.54 28.83 -26.02
C CYS A 39 28.51 29.78 -27.24
N VAL A 40 27.44 29.84 -28.07
CA VAL A 40 27.54 30.48 -29.41
C VAL A 40 26.34 31.39 -29.79
N SER A 41 25.84 32.18 -28.85
CA SER A 41 24.61 33.00 -29.01
C SER A 41 24.58 33.93 -30.23
N CYS A 42 25.70 34.55 -30.61
CA CYS A 42 25.74 35.53 -31.71
C CYS A 42 25.64 34.88 -33.11
N VAL A 43 26.34 33.76 -33.34
CA VAL A 43 26.32 33.05 -34.63
C VAL A 43 24.97 32.38 -34.85
N TRP A 44 24.36 31.85 -33.78
CA TRP A 44 23.05 31.19 -33.89
C TRP A 44 21.91 32.17 -34.17
N LEU A 45 21.97 33.40 -33.61
CA LEU A 45 21.07 34.49 -33.98
C LEU A 45 21.19 34.81 -35.48
N GLN A 46 22.42 34.98 -35.99
CA GLN A 46 22.67 35.24 -37.41
C GLN A 46 22.17 34.10 -38.31
N PHE A 47 22.36 32.84 -37.90
CA PHE A 47 21.86 31.67 -38.62
C PHE A 47 20.33 31.63 -38.68
N LEU A 48 19.62 31.80 -37.56
CA LEU A 48 18.15 31.80 -37.55
C LEU A 48 17.57 32.95 -38.37
N THR A 49 18.11 34.17 -38.24
CA THR A 49 17.65 35.31 -39.05
C THR A 49 17.89 35.05 -40.54
N PHE A 50 19.03 34.46 -40.92
CA PHE A 50 19.29 34.05 -42.31
C PHE A 50 18.32 32.94 -42.79
N PHE A 51 18.06 31.94 -41.96
CA PHE A 51 17.16 30.82 -42.28
C PHE A 51 15.72 31.31 -42.51
N PHE A 52 15.12 32.03 -41.56
CA PHE A 52 13.75 32.52 -41.67
C PHE A 52 13.55 33.70 -42.65
N THR A 53 14.63 34.32 -43.15
CA THR A 53 14.55 35.30 -44.27
C THR A 53 14.68 34.66 -45.65
N ASN A 54 15.38 33.53 -45.77
CA ASN A 54 15.57 32.82 -47.06
C ASN A 54 14.70 31.55 -47.20
N LEU A 55 13.88 31.26 -46.19
CA LEU A 55 13.02 30.06 -46.12
C LEU A 55 12.12 29.91 -47.36
N THR A 56 11.40 30.97 -47.74
CA THR A 56 10.44 30.99 -48.86
C THR A 56 11.04 31.48 -50.17
N THR A 57 12.36 31.57 -50.25
CA THR A 57 13.09 31.90 -51.48
C THR A 57 14.00 30.72 -51.80
N TRP A 58 15.31 30.87 -51.64
CA TRP A 58 16.30 29.90 -52.06
C TRP A 58 16.15 28.54 -51.34
N ILE A 59 15.77 28.52 -50.06
CA ILE A 59 15.64 27.26 -49.30
C ILE A 59 14.44 26.44 -49.81
N GLN A 60 13.29 27.07 -50.08
CA GLN A 60 12.14 26.43 -50.68
C GLN A 60 12.43 25.98 -52.12
N GLU A 61 13.14 26.78 -52.92
CA GLU A 61 13.54 26.43 -54.29
C GLU A 61 14.44 25.18 -54.33
N GLU A 62 15.49 25.12 -53.49
CA GLU A 62 16.38 23.95 -53.40
C GLU A 62 15.65 22.70 -52.87
N TRP A 63 14.74 22.86 -51.89
CA TRP A 63 13.94 21.73 -51.39
C TRP A 63 12.93 21.22 -52.44
N ASN A 64 12.30 22.12 -53.21
CA ASN A 64 11.42 21.78 -54.33
C ASN A 64 12.16 21.12 -55.51
N HIS A 65 13.49 21.23 -55.59
CA HIS A 65 14.31 20.50 -56.57
C HIS A 65 14.55 19.04 -56.14
N ILE A 66 14.52 18.74 -54.83
CA ILE A 66 14.82 17.41 -54.29
C ILE A 66 13.53 16.62 -53.97
N TYR A 67 12.46 17.31 -53.60
CA TYR A 67 11.18 16.74 -53.17
C TYR A 67 10.00 17.44 -53.88
N ASP A 68 8.84 16.78 -53.95
CA ASP A 68 7.62 17.35 -54.53
C ASP A 68 7.25 18.67 -53.83
N ALA A 69 7.14 19.75 -54.61
CA ALA A 69 6.81 21.08 -54.11
C ALA A 69 5.48 21.11 -53.31
N ALA A 70 4.49 20.30 -53.70
CA ALA A 70 3.23 20.20 -52.98
C ALA A 70 3.38 19.51 -51.60
N TYR A 71 4.42 18.69 -51.42
CA TYR A 71 4.79 18.09 -50.14
C TYR A 71 5.62 19.06 -49.30
N VAL A 72 6.67 19.66 -49.88
CA VAL A 72 7.58 20.62 -49.21
C VAL A 72 6.81 21.82 -48.65
N ASP A 73 5.97 22.43 -49.47
CA ASP A 73 5.20 23.62 -49.07
C ASP A 73 4.23 23.31 -47.92
N LYS A 74 3.54 22.16 -48.00
CA LYS A 74 2.53 21.75 -47.03
C LYS A 74 3.10 21.20 -45.71
N HIS A 75 4.22 20.48 -45.77
CA HIS A 75 4.76 19.74 -44.61
C HIS A 75 5.99 20.39 -43.97
N TRP A 76 6.74 21.23 -44.69
CA TRP A 76 7.95 21.88 -44.15
C TRP A 76 7.79 23.40 -44.09
N ILE A 77 7.47 24.06 -45.22
CA ILE A 77 7.41 25.53 -45.27
C ILE A 77 6.23 26.09 -44.50
N GLY A 78 5.00 25.59 -44.73
CA GLY A 78 3.79 26.03 -44.05
C GLY A 78 3.87 25.93 -42.51
N PRO A 79 4.34 24.80 -41.94
CA PRO A 79 4.61 24.70 -40.51
C PRO A 79 5.70 25.66 -40.02
N LEU A 80 6.83 25.80 -40.71
CA LEU A 80 7.89 26.72 -40.29
C LEU A 80 7.46 28.19 -40.36
N LEU A 81 6.67 28.59 -41.36
CA LEU A 81 6.09 29.92 -41.46
C LEU A 81 5.08 30.23 -40.35
N ARG A 82 4.34 29.22 -39.87
CA ARG A 82 3.41 29.40 -38.75
C ARG A 82 4.11 29.84 -37.46
N TRP A 83 5.30 29.28 -37.19
CA TRP A 83 6.10 29.63 -36.00
C TRP A 83 6.92 30.92 -36.16
N ARG A 84 6.96 31.51 -37.35
CA ARG A 84 7.73 32.72 -37.65
C ARG A 84 7.50 33.89 -36.66
N PRO A 85 6.26 34.31 -36.32
CA PRO A 85 6.05 35.40 -35.36
C PRO A 85 6.55 35.08 -33.95
N GLU A 86 6.48 33.82 -33.51
CA GLU A 86 6.98 33.38 -32.20
C GLU A 86 8.52 33.35 -32.19
N MET A 87 9.14 32.96 -33.30
CA MET A 87 10.59 33.02 -33.52
C MET A 87 11.10 34.47 -33.63
N ASP A 88 10.40 35.35 -34.34
CA ASP A 88 10.76 36.77 -34.44
C ASP A 88 10.76 37.44 -33.05
N ILE A 89 9.74 37.14 -32.21
CA ILE A 89 9.69 37.59 -30.80
C ILE A 89 10.88 37.04 -29.98
N PHE A 90 11.26 35.78 -30.19
CA PHE A 90 12.41 35.16 -29.49
C PHE A 90 13.75 35.76 -29.94
N LEU A 91 13.91 36.06 -31.24
CA LEU A 91 15.08 36.75 -31.79
C LEU A 91 15.22 38.18 -31.23
N ASP A 92 14.11 38.91 -31.07
CA ASP A 92 14.11 40.22 -30.41
C ASP A 92 14.48 40.14 -28.92
N GLN A 93 13.98 39.13 -28.19
CA GLN A 93 14.39 38.91 -26.80
C GLN A 93 15.88 38.58 -26.69
N LEU A 94 16.42 37.75 -27.59
CA LEU A 94 17.85 37.44 -27.64
C LEU A 94 18.69 38.67 -28.03
N SER A 95 18.28 39.47 -29.01
CA SER A 95 19.02 40.67 -29.44
C SER A 95 19.08 41.73 -28.33
N VAL A 96 17.99 41.91 -27.58
CA VAL A 96 17.91 42.77 -26.39
C VAL A 96 18.79 42.22 -25.26
N ASN A 97 18.81 40.92 -25.02
CA ASN A 97 19.65 40.31 -23.99
C ASN A 97 21.15 40.39 -24.34
N ILE A 98 21.53 40.17 -25.60
CA ILE A 98 22.90 40.36 -26.09
C ILE A 98 23.33 41.83 -25.95
N SER A 99 22.44 42.78 -26.28
CA SER A 99 22.67 44.22 -26.15
C SER A 99 22.82 44.69 -24.69
N ARG A 100 22.19 43.98 -23.74
CA ARG A 100 22.37 44.19 -22.29
C ARG A 100 23.63 43.52 -21.73
N GLY A 101 24.22 42.58 -22.47
CA GLY A 101 25.35 41.73 -22.08
C GLY A 101 26.72 42.42 -21.89
N SER A 102 26.77 43.73 -21.65
CA SER A 102 28.03 44.44 -21.31
C SER A 102 27.84 45.71 -20.46
N GLN A 103 26.78 45.82 -19.66
CA GLN A 103 26.60 46.93 -18.71
C GLN A 103 26.31 46.51 -17.26
N PHE A 104 27.21 45.72 -16.67
CA PHE A 104 27.35 45.69 -15.21
C PHE A 104 27.90 47.03 -14.70
N LYS A 105 27.01 47.98 -14.44
CA LYS A 105 27.34 49.23 -13.73
C LYS A 105 27.78 48.90 -12.30
N LYS A 106 29.10 48.80 -12.08
CA LYS A 106 29.68 48.66 -10.73
C LYS A 106 29.22 49.84 -9.86
N ALA A 107 28.75 49.55 -8.65
CA ALA A 107 28.45 50.59 -7.67
C ALA A 107 29.75 51.36 -7.30
N PRO A 108 29.69 52.68 -7.10
CA PRO A 108 30.87 53.47 -6.74
C PRO A 108 31.35 53.12 -5.34
N ILE A 109 32.57 52.61 -5.24
CA ILE A 109 33.27 52.40 -3.96
C ILE A 109 33.57 53.78 -3.37
N ARG A 110 33.22 54.01 -2.10
CA ARG A 110 33.59 55.23 -1.38
C ARG A 110 35.00 55.09 -0.79
N THR A 111 35.81 56.12 -0.94
CA THR A 111 37.10 56.27 -0.25
C THR A 111 36.85 56.55 1.24
N THR A 112 37.69 55.98 2.11
CA THR A 112 37.69 56.27 3.55
C THR A 112 38.67 57.40 3.85
N GLU A 113 38.23 58.44 4.55
CA GLU A 113 39.09 59.52 5.04
C GLU A 113 39.52 59.25 6.50
N PRO A 114 40.75 59.63 6.92
CA PRO A 114 41.18 59.48 8.31
C PRO A 114 40.52 60.53 9.22
N GLN A 115 40.09 60.13 10.41
CA GLN A 115 39.59 61.05 11.44
C GLN A 115 40.53 61.08 12.64
N GLU A 116 40.93 62.28 13.06
CA GLU A 116 41.92 62.48 14.13
C GLU A 116 41.38 62.13 15.53
N PHE A 117 42.28 61.72 16.42
CA PHE A 117 41.93 61.19 17.74
C PHE A 117 41.89 62.28 18.83
N SER A 118 40.86 62.27 19.66
CA SER A 118 40.75 63.16 20.82
C SER A 118 41.49 62.58 22.04
N LEU A 119 42.52 63.29 22.53
CA LEU A 119 43.22 62.93 23.76
C LEU A 119 42.37 63.26 25.00
N THR A 120 41.82 62.24 25.69
CA THR A 120 41.19 62.45 27.01
C THR A 120 41.33 61.24 27.94
N LYS A 121 41.28 61.54 29.25
CA LYS A 121 41.80 60.74 30.39
C LYS A 121 41.16 59.33 30.55
N PRO A 122 41.88 58.35 31.12
CA PRO A 122 41.37 56.99 31.33
C PRO A 122 40.25 56.92 32.37
N LYS A 123 39.26 56.04 32.14
CA LYS A 123 38.27 55.62 33.15
C LYS A 123 38.87 54.56 34.10
N PRO A 124 38.45 54.50 35.38
CA PRO A 124 38.82 53.40 36.28
C PRO A 124 38.23 52.06 35.80
N ARG A 125 38.91 50.95 36.10
CA ARG A 125 38.45 49.59 35.76
C ARG A 125 37.33 49.14 36.71
N PRO A 126 36.19 48.64 36.20
CA PRO A 126 35.26 47.83 36.99
C PRO A 126 35.91 46.49 37.37
N LEU A 127 35.43 45.88 38.46
CA LEU A 127 35.70 44.48 38.77
C LEU A 127 34.89 43.56 37.83
N PRO A 128 35.36 42.33 37.53
CA PRO A 128 34.66 41.42 36.63
C PRO A 128 33.32 40.96 37.21
N LEU A 129 32.29 40.89 36.37
CA LEU A 129 31.03 40.21 36.68
C LEU A 129 31.25 38.68 36.62
N PRO A 130 30.62 37.88 37.48
CA PRO A 130 30.60 36.42 37.31
C PRO A 130 29.98 36.01 35.98
N GLU A 131 30.53 34.98 35.33
CA GLU A 131 29.99 34.49 34.05
C GLU A 131 28.59 33.90 34.23
N LEU A 132 27.63 34.43 33.47
CA LEU A 132 26.33 33.79 33.27
C LEU A 132 26.52 32.66 32.26
N ILE A 133 26.08 31.45 32.62
CA ILE A 133 26.11 30.27 31.75
C ILE A 133 25.34 30.61 30.45
N PRO A 134 25.90 30.38 29.25
CA PRO A 134 25.24 30.75 28.00
C PRO A 134 23.86 30.12 27.85
N LEU A 135 22.83 30.97 27.81
CA LEU A 135 21.50 30.59 27.33
C LEU A 135 21.60 30.32 25.83
N GLN A 136 21.40 29.06 25.47
CA GLN A 136 21.59 28.55 24.12
C GLN A 136 20.45 29.01 23.20
N GLU A 137 20.75 29.38 21.95
CA GLU A 137 19.77 29.97 21.04
C GLU A 137 18.91 28.92 20.33
N LYS A 138 17.60 29.06 20.48
CA LYS A 138 16.59 28.23 19.82
C LYS A 138 16.75 28.26 18.30
N SER A 139 17.12 27.11 17.73
CA SER A 139 17.38 26.99 16.30
C SER A 139 16.13 27.24 15.44
N LYS A 140 16.36 27.65 14.20
CA LYS A 140 15.31 28.03 13.24
C LYS A 140 14.48 26.80 12.82
N PRO A 141 13.16 26.95 12.61
CA PRO A 141 12.31 25.84 12.18
C PRO A 141 12.68 25.36 10.77
N VAL A 142 12.48 24.05 10.52
CA VAL A 142 12.81 23.39 9.25
C VAL A 142 12.01 24.02 8.08
N PRO A 143 12.62 24.27 6.91
CA PRO A 143 11.92 24.83 5.76
C PRO A 143 10.68 24.02 5.34
N LYS A 144 9.59 24.72 5.01
CA LYS A 144 8.31 24.10 4.61
C LYS A 144 8.42 23.19 3.37
N SER A 145 9.46 23.38 2.54
CA SER A 145 9.77 22.52 1.40
C SER A 145 10.05 21.06 1.80
N THR A 146 10.54 20.78 3.00
CA THR A 146 10.78 19.42 3.50
C THR A 146 9.48 18.61 3.67
N TYR A 147 8.32 19.28 3.75
CA TYR A 147 7.00 18.65 3.85
C TYR A 147 6.19 18.74 2.54
N MET A 148 6.75 19.31 1.49
CA MET A 148 6.13 19.35 0.16
C MET A 148 6.58 18.15 -0.67
N ALA A 149 5.63 17.50 -1.35
CA ALA A 149 5.94 16.43 -2.30
C ALA A 149 6.87 16.97 -3.41
N PRO A 150 7.94 16.24 -3.79
CA PRO A 150 8.75 16.58 -4.95
C PRO A 150 7.91 16.66 -6.23
N LYS A 151 8.23 17.58 -7.14
CA LYS A 151 7.46 17.84 -8.38
C LYS A 151 7.38 16.58 -9.26
N GLU A 152 8.40 15.75 -9.19
CA GLU A 152 8.52 14.44 -9.82
C GLU A 152 7.36 13.52 -9.43
N MET A 153 6.88 13.56 -8.17
CA MET A 153 5.72 12.77 -7.75
C MET A 153 4.42 13.29 -8.38
N GLN A 154 4.27 14.61 -8.48
CA GLN A 154 3.11 15.26 -9.12
C GLN A 154 3.06 14.93 -10.62
N MET A 155 4.20 15.03 -11.32
CA MET A 155 4.33 14.61 -12.73
C MET A 155 4.03 13.12 -12.91
N MET A 156 4.49 12.25 -12.00
CA MET A 156 4.18 10.82 -12.05
C MET A 156 2.70 10.51 -11.78
N GLU A 157 1.99 11.32 -10.98
CA GLU A 157 0.53 11.22 -10.85
C GLU A 157 -0.21 11.71 -12.10
N GLU A 158 0.25 12.79 -12.73
CA GLU A 158 -0.31 13.24 -14.01
C GLU A 158 -0.11 12.20 -15.12
N ILE A 159 1.08 11.60 -15.22
CA ILE A 159 1.36 10.54 -16.18
C ILE A 159 0.47 9.32 -15.91
N LYS A 160 0.25 8.93 -14.64
CA LYS A 160 -0.71 7.88 -14.29
C LYS A 160 -2.15 8.24 -14.72
N LYS A 161 -2.62 9.47 -14.48
CA LYS A 161 -3.95 9.95 -14.88
C LYS A 161 -4.10 9.97 -16.41
N LYS A 162 -3.13 10.54 -17.13
CA LYS A 162 -3.08 10.59 -18.61
C LYS A 162 -3.02 9.19 -19.24
N ASN A 163 -2.29 8.25 -18.63
CA ASN A 163 -2.24 6.85 -19.09
C ASN A 163 -3.53 6.08 -18.76
N HIS A 164 -4.16 6.34 -17.62
CA HIS A 164 -5.48 5.78 -17.28
C HIS A 164 -6.54 6.23 -18.27
N GLN A 165 -6.63 7.54 -18.56
CA GLN A 165 -7.54 8.11 -19.56
C GLN A 165 -7.32 7.48 -20.95
N LYS A 166 -6.07 7.43 -21.43
CA LYS A 166 -5.75 6.73 -22.69
C LYS A 166 -6.12 5.25 -22.70
N THR A 167 -6.05 4.57 -21.55
CA THR A 167 -6.45 3.16 -21.44
C THR A 167 -7.97 3.02 -21.50
N GLU A 168 -8.73 3.95 -20.91
CA GLU A 168 -10.19 4.01 -21.01
C GLU A 168 -10.66 4.39 -22.43
N GLU A 169 -10.00 5.35 -23.08
CA GLU A 169 -10.22 5.72 -24.48
C GLU A 169 -9.98 4.52 -25.42
N LEU A 170 -8.87 3.81 -25.26
CA LEU A 170 -8.55 2.61 -26.04
C LEU A 170 -9.52 1.45 -25.76
N LEU A 171 -9.96 1.28 -24.50
CA LEU A 171 -10.98 0.29 -24.13
C LEU A 171 -12.35 0.63 -24.75
N TYR A 172 -12.73 1.91 -24.72
CA TYR A 172 -13.96 2.38 -25.36
C TYR A 172 -13.90 2.21 -26.88
N GLU A 173 -12.80 2.61 -27.50
CA GLU A 173 -12.57 2.47 -28.94
C GLU A 173 -12.57 0.98 -29.37
N ALA A 174 -11.93 0.10 -28.59
CA ALA A 174 -11.97 -1.34 -28.82
C ALA A 174 -13.39 -1.92 -28.69
N ASN A 175 -14.17 -1.50 -27.69
CA ASN A 175 -15.56 -1.92 -27.52
C ASN A 175 -16.49 -1.41 -28.63
N VAL A 176 -16.25 -0.20 -29.16
CA VAL A 176 -17.00 0.37 -30.30
C VAL A 176 -16.64 -0.31 -31.63
N LYS A 177 -15.35 -0.65 -31.83
CA LYS A 177 -14.87 -1.43 -32.98
C LYS A 177 -15.16 -2.94 -32.89
N GLN A 178 -15.68 -3.41 -31.75
CA GLN A 178 -15.92 -4.84 -31.52
C GLN A 178 -17.09 -5.37 -32.38
N PHE A 179 -16.84 -6.45 -33.13
CA PHE A 179 -17.90 -7.11 -33.89
C PHE A 179 -19.06 -7.57 -32.99
N ARG A 180 -20.29 -7.43 -33.48
CA ARG A 180 -21.55 -7.66 -32.75
C ARG A 180 -21.72 -9.07 -32.17
N CYS A 181 -20.94 -10.04 -32.67
CA CYS A 181 -20.90 -11.43 -32.18
C CYS A 181 -19.93 -11.67 -31.02
N VAL A 182 -18.96 -10.77 -30.80
CA VAL A 182 -17.95 -10.87 -29.71
C VAL A 182 -18.36 -10.00 -28.51
N ASN A 183 -19.18 -8.97 -28.73
CA ASN A 183 -19.67 -8.10 -27.67
C ASN A 183 -20.61 -8.86 -26.70
N PRO A 184 -20.27 -8.99 -25.41
CA PRO A 184 -21.08 -9.75 -24.44
C PRO A 184 -22.34 -8.99 -24.00
N LEU A 185 -22.41 -7.68 -24.24
CA LEU A 185 -23.54 -6.84 -23.84
C LEU A 185 -24.79 -7.23 -24.63
N LYS A 186 -25.81 -7.68 -23.90
CA LYS A 186 -27.11 -8.02 -24.48
C LYS A 186 -27.81 -6.75 -24.99
N SER A 187 -28.70 -6.91 -25.99
CA SER A 187 -29.46 -5.79 -26.56
C SER A 187 -30.31 -5.08 -25.49
N GLU A 188 -30.70 -3.83 -25.70
CA GLU A 188 -31.58 -3.09 -24.77
C GLU A 188 -32.89 -3.82 -24.49
N HIS A 189 -33.49 -4.47 -25.48
CA HIS A 189 -34.67 -5.32 -25.28
C HIS A 189 -34.34 -6.51 -24.37
N THR A 190 -33.19 -7.16 -24.57
CA THR A 190 -32.75 -8.30 -23.76
C THR A 190 -32.42 -7.88 -22.33
N LYS A 191 -31.79 -6.71 -22.13
CA LYS A 191 -31.54 -6.12 -20.81
C LYS A 191 -32.86 -5.88 -20.07
N ARG A 192 -33.83 -5.21 -20.70
CA ARG A 192 -35.17 -4.98 -20.12
C ARG A 192 -35.88 -6.28 -19.77
N ALA A 193 -35.84 -7.28 -20.65
CA ALA A 193 -36.42 -8.59 -20.37
C ALA A 193 -35.73 -9.28 -19.19
N MET A 194 -34.39 -9.18 -19.07
CA MET A 194 -33.65 -9.70 -17.92
C MET A 194 -33.95 -8.93 -16.63
N SER A 195 -34.08 -7.60 -16.67
CA SER A 195 -34.51 -6.78 -15.54
C SER A 195 -35.93 -7.15 -15.10
N GLN A 196 -36.87 -7.27 -16.03
CA GLN A 196 -38.23 -7.71 -15.74
C GLN A 196 -38.23 -9.12 -15.14
N ILE A 197 -37.49 -10.09 -15.70
CA ILE A 197 -37.35 -11.43 -15.11
C ILE A 197 -36.75 -11.36 -13.70
N MET A 198 -35.79 -10.47 -13.44
CA MET A 198 -35.19 -10.32 -12.12
C MET A 198 -36.16 -9.65 -11.12
N GLU A 199 -36.96 -8.67 -11.54
CA GLU A 199 -38.05 -8.07 -10.76
C GLU A 199 -39.19 -9.07 -10.51
N ASP A 200 -39.48 -9.94 -11.47
CA ASP A 200 -40.46 -11.05 -11.37
C ASP A 200 -39.96 -12.14 -10.40
N MET A 201 -38.64 -12.37 -10.33
CA MET A 201 -38.02 -13.25 -9.35
C MET A 201 -37.96 -12.60 -7.97
N ASP A 202 -37.53 -11.34 -7.86
CA ASP A 202 -37.45 -10.60 -6.60
C ASP A 202 -38.84 -10.37 -5.98
N SER A 203 -39.88 -10.17 -6.80
CA SER A 203 -41.27 -10.12 -6.31
C SER A 203 -41.77 -11.48 -5.80
N LYS A 204 -41.39 -12.59 -6.43
CA LYS A 204 -41.63 -13.95 -5.90
C LYS A 204 -40.80 -14.26 -4.65
N LEU A 205 -39.62 -13.65 -4.51
CA LEU A 205 -38.74 -13.74 -3.34
C LEU A 205 -39.16 -12.80 -2.18
N LYS A 206 -40.11 -11.87 -2.38
CA LYS A 206 -40.68 -10.99 -1.33
C LYS A 206 -41.66 -11.73 -0.39
N PHE A 207 -41.24 -12.89 0.11
CA PHE A 207 -41.95 -13.69 1.12
C PHE A 207 -42.32 -12.91 2.41
N ASN A 208 -41.63 -11.80 2.68
CA ASN A 208 -41.86 -10.93 3.84
C ASN A 208 -42.77 -9.71 3.56
N SER A 209 -43.32 -9.58 2.35
CA SER A 209 -44.19 -8.44 1.98
C SER A 209 -45.55 -8.47 2.69
N PHE A 210 -46.04 -9.66 3.03
CA PHE A 210 -47.06 -9.82 4.05
C PHE A 210 -46.38 -9.84 5.43
N HIS A 211 -46.50 -8.73 6.16
CA HIS A 211 -46.43 -8.75 7.61
C HIS A 211 -47.66 -9.48 8.15
N SER A 212 -47.64 -10.82 8.12
CA SER A 212 -48.52 -11.58 9.00
C SER A 212 -48.23 -11.14 10.42
N SER A 213 -49.27 -10.74 11.16
CA SER A 213 -49.15 -10.51 12.61
C SER A 213 -48.65 -11.82 13.21
N GLY A 214 -47.38 -11.84 13.64
CA GLY A 214 -46.67 -13.08 13.94
C GLY A 214 -47.46 -13.95 14.91
N CYS A 215 -47.58 -15.25 14.60
CA CYS A 215 -48.40 -16.18 15.38
C CYS A 215 -48.13 -16.00 16.88
N PRO A 216 -49.18 -15.74 17.69
CA PRO A 216 -48.99 -15.36 19.09
C PRO A 216 -48.21 -16.46 19.81
N SER A 217 -47.12 -16.06 20.47
CA SER A 217 -46.08 -16.97 20.96
C SER A 217 -46.64 -18.15 21.74
N SER A 218 -46.56 -19.34 21.14
CA SER A 218 -47.06 -20.61 21.70
C SER A 218 -46.37 -21.03 23.00
N ASN A 219 -45.32 -20.32 23.39
CA ASN A 219 -44.50 -20.64 24.56
C ASN A 219 -45.07 -20.06 25.86
N LYS A 220 -46.22 -19.37 25.83
CA LYS A 220 -47.05 -19.20 27.03
C LYS A 220 -47.80 -20.49 27.34
N THR A 221 -47.08 -21.45 27.92
CA THR A 221 -47.67 -22.56 28.68
C THR A 221 -48.31 -22.02 29.95
N ASN A 222 -49.43 -21.31 29.80
CA ASN A 222 -50.29 -20.92 30.90
C ASN A 222 -50.89 -22.20 31.48
N SER A 223 -50.19 -22.81 32.44
CA SER A 223 -50.63 -24.00 33.19
C SER A 223 -51.73 -23.66 34.21
N TRP A 224 -52.62 -22.75 33.83
CA TRP A 224 -53.84 -22.39 34.50
C TRP A 224 -54.97 -23.05 33.69
N PRO A 225 -55.88 -23.82 34.30
CA PRO A 225 -56.97 -24.44 33.55
C PRO A 225 -57.85 -23.34 32.96
N ILE A 226 -57.68 -23.07 31.66
CA ILE A 226 -58.48 -22.11 30.92
C ILE A 226 -59.93 -22.60 31.00
N LYS A 227 -60.76 -21.90 31.77
CA LYS A 227 -62.17 -22.24 31.95
C LYS A 227 -62.88 -22.03 30.61
N LEU A 228 -62.93 -23.09 29.81
CA LEU A 228 -63.49 -23.06 28.46
C LEU A 228 -64.93 -22.56 28.54
N ASN A 229 -65.18 -21.40 27.91
CA ASN A 229 -66.53 -20.89 27.76
C ASN A 229 -67.30 -21.85 26.83
N SER A 230 -68.61 -22.00 27.05
CA SER A 230 -69.54 -22.75 26.19
C SER A 230 -69.28 -22.56 24.68
N ALA A 231 -69.13 -21.31 24.23
CA ALA A 231 -68.83 -20.98 22.83
C ALA A 231 -67.43 -21.42 22.36
N ALA A 232 -66.46 -21.60 23.26
CA ALA A 232 -65.13 -22.14 22.92
C ALA A 232 -65.18 -23.66 22.74
N ILE A 233 -65.88 -24.38 23.63
CA ILE A 233 -66.08 -25.84 23.53
C ILE A 233 -66.77 -26.17 22.21
N LEU A 234 -67.89 -25.51 21.90
CA LEU A 234 -68.65 -25.76 20.66
C LEU A 234 -67.90 -25.36 19.39
N ARG A 235 -67.07 -24.31 19.41
CA ARG A 235 -66.20 -23.95 18.28
C ARG A 235 -65.08 -24.97 18.06
N GLN A 236 -64.54 -25.55 19.15
CA GLN A 236 -63.54 -26.60 19.04
C GLN A 236 -64.17 -27.91 18.53
N GLY A 237 -65.38 -28.24 19.02
CA GLY A 237 -66.18 -29.38 18.56
C GLY A 237 -66.39 -29.33 17.05
N ALA A 238 -67.00 -28.25 16.54
CA ALA A 238 -67.24 -28.09 15.11
C ALA A 238 -65.96 -28.09 14.22
N LEU A 239 -64.78 -27.83 14.79
CA LEU A 239 -63.50 -27.99 14.08
C LEU A 239 -63.00 -29.44 14.09
N CYS A 240 -63.22 -30.18 15.18
CA CYS A 240 -62.95 -31.62 15.27
C CYS A 240 -63.93 -32.42 14.39
N ASP A 241 -65.22 -32.11 14.44
CA ASP A 241 -66.26 -32.75 13.62
C ASP A 241 -65.93 -32.61 12.13
N ARG A 242 -65.61 -31.39 11.68
CA ARG A 242 -65.13 -31.13 10.31
C ARG A 242 -63.86 -31.92 9.95
N GLN A 243 -62.90 -32.06 10.87
CA GLN A 243 -61.68 -32.83 10.61
C GLN A 243 -61.96 -34.34 10.51
N VAL A 244 -62.93 -34.84 11.26
CA VAL A 244 -63.45 -36.21 11.12
C VAL A 244 -64.18 -36.40 9.79
N GLU A 245 -65.02 -35.44 9.36
CA GLU A 245 -65.66 -35.45 8.04
C GLU A 245 -64.63 -35.43 6.89
N GLU A 246 -63.61 -34.58 6.96
CA GLU A 246 -62.55 -34.49 5.93
C GLU A 246 -61.73 -35.79 5.83
N GLU A 247 -61.48 -36.48 6.95
CA GLU A 247 -60.83 -37.80 6.98
C GLU A 247 -61.77 -38.95 6.56
N LEU A 248 -63.07 -38.91 6.90
CA LEU A 248 -64.06 -39.87 6.41
C LEU A 248 -64.19 -39.80 4.88
N GLN A 249 -64.33 -38.60 4.32
CA GLN A 249 -64.36 -38.40 2.86
C GLN A 249 -63.05 -38.82 2.18
N ARG A 250 -61.92 -38.83 2.90
CA ARG A 250 -60.65 -39.39 2.40
C ARG A 250 -60.70 -40.91 2.39
N MET A 251 -61.24 -41.56 3.43
CA MET A 251 -61.41 -43.01 3.46
C MET A 251 -62.41 -43.51 2.39
N GLU A 252 -63.53 -42.81 2.22
CA GLU A 252 -64.53 -43.11 1.17
C GLU A 252 -63.89 -43.13 -0.22
N ARG A 253 -63.12 -42.08 -0.57
CA ARG A 253 -62.39 -42.01 -1.84
C ARG A 253 -61.35 -43.12 -2.03
N LEU A 254 -60.80 -43.69 -0.95
CA LEU A 254 -59.92 -44.87 -1.05
C LEU A 254 -60.71 -46.15 -1.31
N VAL A 255 -61.93 -46.28 -0.75
CA VAL A 255 -62.86 -47.39 -1.02
C VAL A 255 -63.40 -47.32 -2.47
N GLU A 256 -63.60 -46.12 -3.01
CA GLU A 256 -63.90 -45.88 -4.44
C GLU A 256 -62.73 -46.23 -5.38
N GLY A 257 -61.56 -46.60 -4.84
CA GLY A 257 -60.40 -47.03 -5.62
C GLY A 257 -59.47 -45.90 -6.09
N THR A 258 -59.60 -44.68 -5.56
CA THR A 258 -58.62 -43.63 -5.84
C THR A 258 -57.28 -43.93 -5.15
N HIS A 259 -56.15 -43.66 -5.83
CA HIS A 259 -54.83 -43.87 -5.24
C HIS A 259 -54.40 -42.70 -4.36
N GLU A 260 -53.91 -43.00 -3.16
CA GLU A 260 -53.45 -41.98 -2.23
C GLU A 260 -52.12 -41.35 -2.70
N PRO A 261 -52.04 -40.02 -2.91
CA PRO A 261 -50.79 -39.36 -3.30
C PRO A 261 -49.73 -39.33 -2.19
N SER A 262 -50.05 -39.80 -0.98
CA SER A 262 -49.15 -39.79 0.19
C SER A 262 -47.83 -40.52 -0.08
N SER A 263 -47.84 -41.67 -0.77
CA SER A 263 -46.61 -42.38 -1.15
C SER A 263 -45.71 -41.53 -2.07
N PHE A 264 -46.28 -40.93 -3.12
CA PHE A 264 -45.56 -40.02 -4.02
C PHE A 264 -45.06 -38.76 -3.30
N LEU A 265 -45.85 -38.18 -2.40
CA LEU A 265 -45.46 -37.00 -1.62
C LEU A 265 -44.40 -37.32 -0.55
N GLN A 266 -44.33 -38.56 -0.05
CA GLN A 266 -43.23 -39.04 0.79
C GLN A 266 -41.96 -39.22 -0.03
N TRP A 267 -42.04 -39.95 -1.15
CA TRP A 267 -40.94 -40.10 -2.11
C TRP A 267 -40.36 -38.75 -2.57
N GLN A 268 -41.21 -37.78 -2.93
CA GLN A 268 -40.78 -36.45 -3.37
C GLN A 268 -40.08 -35.66 -2.24
N LYS A 269 -40.49 -35.84 -0.98
CA LYS A 269 -39.79 -35.25 0.18
C LYS A 269 -38.45 -35.94 0.42
N GLU A 270 -38.38 -37.25 0.25
CA GLU A 270 -37.16 -38.04 0.46
C GLU A 270 -36.13 -37.87 -0.65
N MET A 271 -36.54 -37.60 -1.90
CA MET A 271 -35.62 -37.24 -2.97
C MET A 271 -35.05 -35.82 -2.77
N ARG A 272 -35.89 -34.79 -2.56
CA ARG A 272 -35.41 -33.43 -2.23
C ARG A 272 -34.44 -33.40 -1.05
N GLU A 273 -34.65 -34.29 -0.09
CA GLU A 273 -33.79 -34.42 1.10
C GLU A 273 -32.45 -35.12 0.79
N LYS A 274 -32.41 -36.05 -0.16
CA LYS A 274 -31.15 -36.62 -0.68
C LYS A 274 -30.40 -35.59 -1.53
N ASP A 275 -31.11 -34.93 -2.45
CA ASP A 275 -30.54 -33.86 -3.30
C ASP A 275 -29.84 -32.81 -2.43
N PHE A 276 -30.47 -32.37 -1.34
CA PHE A 276 -29.91 -31.42 -0.38
C PHE A 276 -28.72 -31.98 0.43
N GLN A 277 -28.70 -33.28 0.76
CA GLN A 277 -27.54 -33.91 1.41
C GLN A 277 -26.36 -34.07 0.47
N ASP A 278 -26.60 -34.41 -0.80
CA ASP A 278 -25.59 -34.48 -1.85
C ASP A 278 -25.02 -33.09 -2.15
N GLU A 279 -25.85 -32.04 -2.21
CA GLU A 279 -25.40 -30.65 -2.30
C GLU A 279 -24.44 -30.29 -1.14
N LEU A 280 -24.84 -30.54 0.11
CA LEU A 280 -24.01 -30.29 1.29
C LEU A 280 -22.69 -31.08 1.24
N ALA A 281 -22.73 -32.34 0.82
CA ALA A 281 -21.54 -33.17 0.64
C ALA A 281 -20.60 -32.58 -0.44
N THR A 282 -21.11 -32.16 -1.61
CA THR A 282 -20.27 -31.52 -2.64
C THR A 282 -19.66 -30.20 -2.16
N ILE A 283 -20.37 -29.43 -1.32
CA ILE A 283 -19.87 -28.18 -0.75
C ILE A 283 -18.70 -28.46 0.20
N GLU A 284 -18.82 -29.42 1.12
CA GLU A 284 -17.71 -29.76 2.04
C GLU A 284 -16.54 -30.43 1.30
N ARG A 285 -16.79 -31.28 0.30
CA ARG A 285 -15.73 -31.84 -0.58
C ARG A 285 -14.93 -30.70 -1.24
N ARG A 286 -15.58 -29.77 -1.93
CA ARG A 286 -14.94 -28.58 -2.57
C ARG A 286 -14.17 -27.72 -1.57
N ARG A 287 -14.71 -27.53 -0.36
CA ARG A 287 -14.07 -26.78 0.73
C ARG A 287 -12.79 -27.46 1.24
N LEU A 288 -12.79 -28.79 1.34
CA LEU A 288 -11.62 -29.57 1.73
C LEU A 288 -10.57 -29.61 0.60
N GLU A 289 -10.99 -29.82 -0.64
CA GLU A 289 -10.15 -29.76 -1.84
C GLU A 289 -9.44 -28.41 -1.98
N GLY A 290 -10.16 -27.29 -1.80
CA GLY A 290 -9.59 -25.95 -1.80
C GLY A 290 -8.56 -25.72 -0.67
N ARG A 291 -8.78 -26.34 0.51
CA ARG A 291 -7.81 -26.31 1.62
C ARG A 291 -6.58 -27.18 1.35
N ILE A 292 -6.75 -28.37 0.75
CA ILE A 292 -5.63 -29.23 0.32
C ILE A 292 -4.79 -28.49 -0.72
N SER A 293 -5.42 -27.93 -1.75
CA SER A 293 -4.77 -27.14 -2.81
C SER A 293 -3.98 -25.94 -2.24
N TYR A 294 -4.50 -25.26 -1.21
CA TYR A 294 -3.76 -24.21 -0.51
C TYR A 294 -2.49 -24.71 0.20
N GLU A 295 -2.57 -25.83 0.93
CA GLU A 295 -1.39 -26.42 1.58
C GLU A 295 -0.38 -26.91 0.53
N GLU A 296 -0.83 -27.57 -0.53
CA GLU A 296 0.04 -28.03 -1.64
C GLU A 296 0.69 -26.88 -2.40
N ALA A 297 -0.03 -25.78 -2.65
CA ALA A 297 0.54 -24.57 -3.25
C ALA A 297 1.57 -23.91 -2.33
N ALA A 298 1.42 -23.99 -1.01
CA ALA A 298 2.43 -23.53 -0.07
C ALA A 298 3.67 -24.43 -0.07
N MET A 299 3.49 -25.75 -0.14
CA MET A 299 4.57 -26.75 -0.27
C MET A 299 5.30 -26.67 -1.63
N ALA A 300 4.61 -26.24 -2.69
CA ALA A 300 5.24 -25.95 -3.98
C ALA A 300 6.13 -24.69 -3.88
N ARG A 301 5.68 -23.65 -3.16
CA ARG A 301 6.44 -22.41 -2.96
C ARG A 301 7.73 -22.63 -2.16
N THR A 302 7.72 -23.43 -1.08
CA THR A 302 8.95 -23.78 -0.33
C THR A 302 9.96 -24.49 -1.24
N ARG A 303 9.54 -25.54 -1.96
CA ARG A 303 10.38 -26.27 -2.92
C ARG A 303 10.99 -25.37 -4.02
N ILE A 304 10.24 -24.37 -4.50
CA ILE A 304 10.76 -23.38 -5.47
C ILE A 304 11.79 -22.47 -4.81
N MET A 305 11.57 -21.98 -3.59
CA MET A 305 12.55 -21.16 -2.86
C MET A 305 13.83 -21.93 -2.58
N GLU A 306 13.74 -23.19 -2.11
CA GLU A 306 14.90 -24.08 -1.91
C GLU A 306 15.72 -24.23 -3.21
N ARG A 307 15.05 -24.50 -4.33
CA ARG A 307 15.70 -24.67 -5.64
C ARG A 307 16.39 -23.39 -6.07
N ASN A 308 15.73 -22.25 -5.94
CA ASN A 308 16.27 -20.94 -6.29
C ASN A 308 17.48 -20.58 -5.41
N GLN A 309 17.42 -20.87 -4.10
CA GLN A 309 18.53 -20.71 -3.16
C GLN A 309 19.74 -21.56 -3.57
N LYS A 310 19.53 -22.84 -3.89
CA LYS A 310 20.58 -23.76 -4.37
C LYS A 310 21.20 -23.26 -5.68
N THR A 311 20.41 -22.77 -6.64
CA THR A 311 20.96 -22.15 -7.87
C THR A 311 21.72 -20.85 -7.60
N ALA A 312 21.29 -20.04 -6.62
CA ALA A 312 21.98 -18.82 -6.24
C ALA A 312 23.30 -19.09 -5.49
N GLN A 313 23.39 -20.20 -4.74
CA GLN A 313 24.64 -20.69 -4.14
C GLN A 313 25.63 -21.10 -5.24
N LEU A 314 25.20 -21.96 -6.18
CA LEU A 314 26.03 -22.38 -7.33
C LEU A 314 26.53 -21.17 -8.15
N LYS A 315 25.68 -20.17 -8.42
CA LYS A 315 26.10 -18.94 -9.13
C LYS A 315 27.06 -18.07 -8.33
N LYS A 316 27.01 -18.08 -7.00
CA LYS A 316 28.02 -17.44 -6.14
C LYS A 316 29.35 -18.20 -6.16
N GLU A 317 29.30 -19.53 -6.22
CA GLU A 317 30.50 -20.37 -6.31
C GLU A 317 31.18 -20.22 -7.68
N GLU A 318 30.43 -20.25 -8.79
CA GLU A 318 30.92 -19.97 -10.15
C GLU A 318 31.59 -18.59 -10.25
N THR A 319 30.94 -17.54 -9.72
CA THR A 319 31.50 -16.18 -9.75
C THR A 319 32.71 -16.02 -8.83
N ALA A 320 32.74 -16.71 -7.67
CA ALA A 320 33.92 -16.77 -6.81
C ALA A 320 35.10 -17.51 -7.47
N GLN A 321 34.86 -18.58 -8.21
CA GLN A 321 35.89 -19.27 -9.01
C GLN A 321 36.42 -18.34 -10.12
N LEU A 322 35.53 -17.67 -10.86
CA LEU A 322 35.93 -16.71 -11.89
C LEU A 322 36.79 -15.57 -11.32
N MET A 323 36.39 -14.99 -10.17
CA MET A 323 37.17 -13.96 -9.49
C MET A 323 38.55 -14.43 -9.03
N ARG A 324 38.71 -15.71 -8.61
CA ARG A 324 40.03 -16.30 -8.31
C ARG A 324 40.90 -16.35 -9.57
N THR A 325 40.38 -16.88 -10.68
CA THR A 325 41.16 -16.95 -11.94
C THR A 325 41.54 -15.58 -12.49
N TYR A 326 40.72 -14.54 -12.25
CA TYR A 326 41.06 -13.17 -12.59
C TYR A 326 42.15 -12.59 -11.67
N ALA A 327 42.06 -12.82 -10.36
CA ALA A 327 43.10 -12.42 -9.41
C ALA A 327 44.44 -13.11 -9.71
N GLU A 328 44.44 -14.40 -10.04
CA GLU A 328 45.62 -15.16 -10.44
C GLU A 328 46.30 -14.56 -11.68
N LYS A 329 45.52 -14.20 -12.71
CA LYS A 329 46.02 -13.50 -13.91
C LYS A 329 46.58 -12.12 -13.59
N ARG A 330 45.89 -11.32 -12.78
CA ARG A 330 46.40 -10.01 -12.33
C ARG A 330 47.71 -10.14 -11.54
N MET A 331 47.88 -11.20 -10.74
CA MET A 331 49.12 -11.52 -10.04
C MET A 331 50.23 -12.10 -10.94
N GLN A 332 49.91 -12.53 -12.17
CA GLN A 332 50.90 -12.89 -13.21
C GLN A 332 51.32 -11.62 -13.97
N GLU A 333 50.36 -10.85 -14.48
CA GLU A 333 50.60 -9.55 -15.13
C GLU A 333 51.44 -8.60 -14.26
N GLU A 334 51.15 -8.53 -12.94
CA GLU A 334 51.92 -7.67 -12.04
C GLU A 334 53.37 -8.16 -11.84
N LYS A 335 53.63 -9.46 -11.92
CA LYS A 335 55.02 -9.99 -11.87
C LYS A 335 55.78 -9.64 -13.14
N GLU A 336 55.18 -9.87 -14.31
CA GLU A 336 55.76 -9.51 -15.61
C GLU A 336 56.09 -8.01 -15.68
N ILE A 337 55.19 -7.15 -15.18
CA ILE A 337 55.41 -5.71 -15.07
C ILE A 337 56.52 -5.37 -14.06
N ARG A 338 56.55 -6.02 -12.88
CA ARG A 338 57.61 -5.82 -11.88
C ARG A 338 58.99 -6.20 -12.42
N ASP A 339 59.10 -7.31 -13.14
CA ASP A 339 60.34 -7.79 -13.75
C ASP A 339 60.81 -6.83 -14.86
N LEU A 340 59.90 -6.35 -15.71
CA LEU A 340 60.20 -5.33 -16.71
C LEU A 340 60.63 -3.99 -16.08
N VAL A 341 59.96 -3.55 -15.02
CA VAL A 341 60.32 -2.35 -14.25
C VAL A 341 61.68 -2.53 -13.58
N GLN A 342 62.03 -3.73 -13.10
CA GLN A 342 63.37 -4.01 -12.57
C GLN A 342 64.45 -3.89 -13.66
N GLN A 343 64.22 -4.46 -14.85
CA GLN A 343 65.15 -4.32 -15.99
C GLN A 343 65.36 -2.85 -16.37
N VAL A 344 64.29 -2.06 -16.47
CA VAL A 344 64.34 -0.61 -16.73
C VAL A 344 65.05 0.14 -15.60
N ALA A 345 64.81 -0.22 -14.34
CA ALA A 345 65.49 0.35 -13.18
C ALA A 345 66.99 0.01 -13.16
N GLU A 346 67.40 -1.16 -13.63
CA GLU A 346 68.80 -1.55 -13.79
C GLU A 346 69.47 -0.80 -14.95
N GLY A 347 68.78 -0.61 -16.08
CA GLY A 347 69.19 0.32 -17.13
C GLY A 347 69.37 1.75 -16.61
N HIS A 348 68.45 2.24 -15.78
CA HIS A 348 68.58 3.54 -15.12
C HIS A 348 69.69 3.60 -14.08
N LYS A 349 69.95 2.54 -13.29
CA LYS A 349 71.13 2.47 -12.38
C LYS A 349 72.43 2.58 -13.18
N ASN A 350 72.52 1.92 -14.34
CA ASN A 350 73.69 1.99 -15.21
C ASN A 350 73.84 3.36 -15.87
N SER A 351 72.74 3.97 -16.33
CA SER A 351 72.73 5.36 -16.82
C SER A 351 73.11 6.38 -15.74
N LYS A 352 72.63 6.20 -14.49
CA LYS A 352 73.00 7.03 -13.34
C LYS A 352 74.50 6.91 -13.03
N LYS A 353 75.06 5.69 -12.94
CA LYS A 353 76.52 5.48 -12.78
C LYS A 353 77.35 6.18 -13.87
N ALA A 354 76.86 6.23 -15.12
CA ALA A 354 77.51 6.98 -16.19
C ALA A 354 77.38 8.51 -16.01
N LYS A 355 76.19 9.00 -15.66
CA LYS A 355 75.94 10.42 -15.34
C LYS A 355 76.70 10.89 -14.10
N GLU A 356 76.91 10.05 -13.10
CA GLU A 356 77.69 10.34 -11.89
C GLU A 356 79.18 10.51 -12.21
N LYS A 357 79.75 9.68 -13.10
CA LYS A 357 81.11 9.89 -13.62
C LYS A 357 81.24 11.24 -14.32
N LEU A 358 80.27 11.57 -15.18
CA LEU A 358 80.21 12.88 -15.86
C LEU A 358 79.97 14.04 -14.88
N GLN A 359 79.17 13.83 -13.83
CA GLN A 359 78.84 14.85 -12.84
C GLN A 359 80.04 15.12 -11.92
N LYS A 360 80.83 14.11 -11.55
CA LYS A 360 82.11 14.31 -10.84
C LYS A 360 83.05 15.18 -11.67
N PHE A 361 83.14 14.94 -12.98
CA PHE A 361 83.91 15.76 -13.91
C PHE A 361 83.34 17.18 -14.11
N LYS A 362 82.03 17.39 -13.95
CA LYS A 362 81.42 18.73 -13.92
C LYS A 362 81.48 19.40 -12.53
N GLN A 363 81.63 18.64 -11.45
CA GLN A 363 81.69 19.16 -10.08
C GLN A 363 83.07 19.71 -9.72
N SER A 364 84.16 19.28 -10.35
CA SER A 364 85.42 20.03 -10.32
C SER A 364 85.23 21.42 -10.93
N ILE A 365 84.74 21.47 -12.17
CA ILE A 365 84.48 22.71 -12.93
C ILE A 365 83.50 23.65 -12.19
N VAL A 366 82.46 23.11 -11.55
CA VAL A 366 81.49 23.90 -10.79
C VAL A 366 82.01 24.29 -9.40
N LYS A 367 82.98 23.60 -8.81
CA LYS A 367 83.67 24.08 -7.60
C LYS A 367 84.53 25.31 -7.93
N GLU A 368 85.37 25.16 -8.96
CA GLU A 368 86.20 26.23 -9.56
C GLU A 368 85.41 27.52 -9.89
N VAL A 369 84.09 27.41 -10.13
CA VAL A 369 83.17 28.55 -10.39
C VAL A 369 82.28 28.92 -9.19
N SER A 370 81.90 27.99 -8.30
CA SER A 370 81.05 28.32 -7.12
C SER A 370 81.82 29.02 -6.00
N GLU A 371 83.14 28.83 -5.99
CA GLU A 371 84.11 29.61 -5.22
C GLU A 371 84.26 31.05 -5.76
N GLN A 372 83.64 31.38 -6.89
CA GLN A 372 83.52 32.73 -7.45
C GLN A 372 82.16 33.39 -7.15
N ARG A 373 81.26 32.72 -6.39
CA ARG A 373 79.86 33.17 -6.17
C ARG A 373 79.42 33.30 -4.71
N ARG A 374 80.02 32.57 -3.74
CA ARG A 374 79.55 32.64 -2.33
C ARG A 374 79.80 34.00 -1.69
N GLU A 375 80.75 34.74 -2.23
CA GLU A 375 81.08 36.15 -2.02
C GLU A 375 79.85 37.10 -2.15
N LEU A 376 78.73 36.66 -2.75
CA LEU A 376 77.59 37.51 -3.07
C LEU A 376 76.35 37.35 -2.17
N LEU A 377 75.88 36.14 -1.85
CA LEU A 377 74.52 35.93 -1.31
C LEU A 377 74.36 36.19 0.21
N ARG A 378 75.40 36.66 0.91
CA ARG A 378 75.41 36.89 2.37
C ARG A 378 74.61 38.14 2.82
N GLN A 379 73.56 38.53 2.09
CA GLN A 379 73.09 39.93 2.06
C GLN A 379 71.58 40.15 2.33
N ALA A 380 70.72 39.13 2.30
CA ALA A 380 69.28 39.31 2.55
C ALA A 380 68.56 38.01 2.97
N LEU A 381 68.16 37.90 4.25
CA LEU A 381 67.02 37.10 4.73
C LEU A 381 66.81 37.37 6.24
N GLU A 382 65.78 38.16 6.62
CA GLU A 382 65.56 38.60 8.01
C GLU A 382 64.05 38.80 8.34
N GLU A 383 63.18 38.00 7.71
CA GLU A 383 61.73 38.25 7.58
C GLU A 383 60.82 37.38 8.50
N ALA A 384 59.49 37.61 8.46
CA ALA A 384 58.54 37.21 9.51
C ALA A 384 57.39 36.26 9.09
N GLN A 385 56.74 35.63 10.07
CA GLN A 385 55.64 34.65 9.92
C GLN A 385 54.67 34.71 11.13
N ALA A 386 53.35 34.59 10.92
CA ALA A 386 52.33 34.40 11.96
C ALA A 386 50.95 33.95 11.40
N GLU A 387 49.94 33.85 12.29
CA GLU A 387 48.48 33.90 12.04
C GLU A 387 47.68 32.61 11.67
N LEU A 388 46.34 32.78 11.73
CA LEU A 388 45.21 31.91 11.36
C LEU A 388 44.77 30.77 12.32
N SER A 389 43.52 30.85 12.83
CA SER A 389 42.76 29.82 13.61
C SER A 389 41.30 30.25 13.90
N ARG A 390 40.45 29.35 14.47
CA ARG A 390 39.05 29.53 15.01
C ARG A 390 37.89 29.64 13.97
N LYS A 391 36.64 29.07 14.19
CA LYS A 391 35.32 29.61 13.67
C LYS A 391 33.93 28.87 13.83
N PHE A 392 33.74 27.64 14.32
CA PHE A 392 32.68 26.73 13.79
C PHE A 392 31.41 26.32 14.63
N GLU A 393 31.28 26.61 15.92
CA GLU A 393 30.82 25.56 16.88
C GLU A 393 29.29 25.38 17.21
N ILE A 394 28.34 26.10 16.58
CA ILE A 394 27.01 26.49 17.19
C ILE A 394 25.81 25.48 17.16
N ILE A 395 25.76 24.49 16.28
CA ILE A 395 24.52 23.98 15.60
C ILE A 395 23.46 23.12 16.41
N ARG A 396 23.43 23.11 17.75
CA ARG A 396 23.10 21.86 18.51
C ARG A 396 21.66 21.45 18.98
N GLU A 397 20.56 22.21 18.82
CA GLU A 397 19.35 22.05 19.69
C GLU A 397 18.16 21.10 19.31
N ILE A 398 17.19 21.57 18.50
CA ILE A 398 15.82 21.94 18.99
C ILE A 398 14.75 20.87 19.35
N HIS A 399 14.86 19.60 18.94
CA HIS A 399 13.69 18.71 18.79
C HIS A 399 13.22 17.94 20.05
N ALA A 400 12.52 18.57 21.01
CA ALA A 400 12.36 18.00 22.36
C ALA A 400 10.94 17.69 22.95
N ILE A 401 9.77 18.00 22.33
CA ILE A 401 8.48 18.07 23.11
C ILE A 401 7.15 17.61 22.38
N GLU A 402 6.16 17.10 23.16
CA GLU A 402 4.64 17.07 23.01
C GLU A 402 3.80 15.79 22.59
N SER A 403 2.59 15.51 23.21
CA SER A 403 1.64 14.33 22.96
C SER A 403 0.24 14.14 23.76
N LEU A 404 -0.94 13.83 23.09
CA LEU A 404 -2.18 12.94 23.46
C LEU A 404 -3.72 13.36 23.80
N PRO A 405 -4.61 12.77 24.73
CA PRO A 405 -6.09 12.36 24.54
C PRO A 405 -7.20 12.72 25.68
N HIS A 406 -8.53 12.32 25.87
CA HIS A 406 -9.83 11.82 25.21
C HIS A 406 -11.11 11.68 26.24
N ILE A 407 -12.39 11.25 25.86
CA ILE A 407 -13.63 10.70 26.65
C ILE A 407 -14.93 11.62 26.97
N ARG A 408 -16.27 11.33 27.31
CA ARG A 408 -17.52 10.43 27.01
C ARG A 408 -18.94 10.99 27.59
N VAL A 409 -20.14 10.27 27.63
CA VAL A 409 -21.62 10.80 27.68
C VAL A 409 -22.81 9.92 28.35
N ARG A 410 -23.99 10.46 28.88
CA ARG A 410 -25.42 9.86 29.21
C ARG A 410 -26.48 10.90 29.86
N ASN A 411 -27.80 10.79 30.28
CA ASN A 411 -29.13 10.03 30.07
C ASN A 411 -30.36 10.45 31.07
N PHE A 412 -31.71 10.49 30.77
CA PHE A 412 -32.91 10.70 31.74
C PHE A 412 -34.43 10.34 31.27
N ASP A 413 -35.55 10.46 32.09
CA ASP A 413 -37.07 10.23 31.83
C ASP A 413 -38.13 10.77 32.93
N ASP A 414 -39.51 10.70 32.78
CA ASP A 414 -40.62 11.42 33.57
C ASP A 414 -42.00 10.71 33.92
N THR A 415 -42.81 11.13 34.96
CA THR A 415 -44.29 10.80 35.20
C THR A 415 -45.10 11.69 36.22
N GLU A 416 -46.37 12.13 35.95
CA GLU A 416 -47.46 12.43 36.96
C GLU A 416 -48.88 12.74 36.33
N THR A 417 -49.94 13.13 37.09
CA THR A 417 -51.33 13.39 36.58
C THR A 417 -52.12 14.45 37.40
N ALA A 418 -53.07 15.17 36.78
CA ALA A 418 -53.74 16.37 37.31
C ALA A 418 -55.21 16.19 37.77
N GLY A 419 -55.64 16.95 38.79
CA GLY A 419 -57.00 16.90 39.38
C GLY A 419 -57.81 18.19 39.19
N HIS A 420 -59.05 18.05 38.70
CA HIS A 420 -60.02 19.13 38.43
C HIS A 420 -61.45 18.66 38.77
N GLU A 421 -62.32 19.53 39.29
CA GLU A 421 -63.52 19.18 40.09
C GLU A 421 -64.84 19.61 39.41
N LEU A 422 -65.97 18.89 39.55
CA LEU A 422 -67.26 19.30 38.93
C LEU A 422 -68.55 18.71 39.55
N LEU A 423 -69.64 19.48 39.43
CA LEU A 423 -70.97 19.41 40.07
C LEU A 423 -71.84 18.13 39.89
N GLY A 424 -71.26 16.94 39.70
CA GLY A 424 -71.99 15.65 39.76
C GLY A 424 -72.12 15.06 41.18
N GLU A 425 -71.55 15.74 42.18
CA GLU A 425 -71.23 15.20 43.51
C GLU A 425 -72.42 15.20 44.50
N MET A 426 -73.53 14.56 44.14
CA MET A 426 -74.66 14.37 45.07
C MET A 426 -74.45 13.15 45.96
N SER A 427 -74.60 13.31 47.28
CA SER A 427 -74.20 12.30 48.27
C SER A 427 -75.20 11.14 48.44
N LEU A 428 -74.72 10.03 49.01
CA LEU A 428 -75.10 8.67 48.61
C LEU A 428 -76.39 8.08 49.23
N VAL A 429 -77.23 8.88 49.91
CA VAL A 429 -78.10 8.33 50.98
C VAL A 429 -79.58 8.12 50.61
N GLU A 430 -80.27 9.11 50.02
CA GLU A 430 -81.75 9.17 49.98
C GLU A 430 -82.45 8.13 49.08
N LEU A 431 -81.68 7.40 48.26
CA LEU A 431 -82.12 6.57 47.12
C LEU A 431 -82.94 5.30 47.48
N LYS A 432 -83.34 5.08 48.75
CA LYS A 432 -83.42 3.70 49.30
C LYS A 432 -84.82 3.08 49.54
N GLU A 433 -85.83 3.82 50.01
CA GLU A 433 -87.07 3.18 50.53
C GLU A 433 -88.09 2.76 49.47
N ARG A 434 -88.39 3.61 48.47
CA ARG A 434 -89.40 3.34 47.42
C ARG A 434 -89.18 2.04 46.64
N LEU A 435 -87.98 1.49 46.72
CA LEU A 435 -87.57 0.23 46.10
C LEU A 435 -88.21 -1.02 46.73
N ALA A 436 -88.97 -0.92 47.83
CA ALA A 436 -89.40 -2.06 48.65
C ALA A 436 -90.57 -2.90 48.07
N LEU A 437 -91.80 -2.36 47.99
CA LEU A 437 -93.01 -3.16 47.66
C LEU A 437 -92.98 -3.77 46.24
N LEU A 438 -92.30 -3.12 45.30
CA LEU A 438 -92.08 -3.64 43.94
C LEU A 438 -91.27 -4.95 43.91
N ARG A 439 -90.71 -5.41 45.04
CA ARG A 439 -89.94 -6.66 45.14
C ARG A 439 -90.80 -7.91 45.31
N GLU A 440 -92.05 -7.83 45.79
CA GLU A 440 -92.81 -9.02 46.21
C GLU A 440 -93.50 -9.74 45.05
N ALA A 441 -94.36 -9.06 44.28
CA ALA A 441 -94.92 -9.63 43.05
C ALA A 441 -93.83 -10.04 42.04
N GLN A 442 -92.66 -9.41 42.11
CA GLN A 442 -91.49 -9.77 41.32
C GLN A 442 -90.93 -11.17 41.68
N GLN A 443 -91.18 -11.71 42.88
CA GLN A 443 -90.55 -12.95 43.36
C GLN A 443 -91.23 -14.23 42.86
N THR A 444 -92.53 -14.23 42.62
CA THR A 444 -93.27 -15.44 42.17
C THR A 444 -93.00 -15.74 40.69
N GLU A 445 -93.16 -14.75 39.80
CA GLU A 445 -92.72 -14.90 38.40
C GLU A 445 -91.24 -15.29 38.30
N GLN A 446 -90.40 -14.80 39.23
CA GLN A 446 -89.00 -15.19 39.29
C GLN A 446 -88.81 -16.67 39.64
N GLN A 447 -89.71 -17.33 40.36
CA GLN A 447 -89.57 -18.75 40.73
C GLN A 447 -89.78 -19.66 39.50
N GLU A 448 -90.91 -19.53 38.80
CA GLU A 448 -91.17 -20.28 37.55
C GLU A 448 -90.08 -20.02 36.49
N LYS A 449 -89.68 -18.74 36.34
CA LYS A 449 -88.59 -18.37 35.42
C LYS A 449 -87.24 -18.94 35.87
N ARG A 450 -86.98 -19.12 37.18
CA ARG A 450 -85.76 -19.79 37.67
C ARG A 450 -85.77 -21.29 37.37
N GLU A 451 -86.92 -21.95 37.45
CA GLU A 451 -87.04 -23.41 37.23
C GLU A 451 -86.80 -23.80 35.78
N LEU A 452 -87.46 -23.16 34.81
CA LEU A 452 -87.18 -23.37 33.39
C LEU A 452 -85.71 -23.07 33.04
N ILE A 453 -85.18 -21.96 33.59
CA ILE A 453 -83.76 -21.60 33.44
C ILE A 453 -82.83 -22.63 34.10
N LEU A 454 -83.24 -23.39 35.12
CA LEU A 454 -82.45 -24.45 35.73
C LEU A 454 -82.42 -25.72 34.86
N GLU A 455 -83.53 -26.09 34.22
CA GLU A 455 -83.58 -27.22 33.29
C GLU A 455 -82.75 -26.94 32.02
N GLU A 456 -82.93 -25.76 31.41
CA GLU A 456 -82.10 -25.32 30.28
C GLU A 456 -80.60 -25.32 30.63
N LYS A 457 -80.24 -24.87 31.85
CA LYS A 457 -78.85 -24.93 32.34
C LYS A 457 -78.34 -26.36 32.52
N GLN A 458 -79.19 -27.31 32.92
CA GLN A 458 -78.80 -28.72 33.06
C GLN A 458 -78.55 -29.37 31.70
N ASN A 459 -79.50 -29.25 30.77
CA ASN A 459 -79.38 -29.80 29.42
C ASN A 459 -78.17 -29.19 28.68
N LYS A 460 -77.99 -27.86 28.78
CA LYS A 460 -76.83 -27.16 28.23
C LYS A 460 -75.51 -27.56 28.90
N LYS A 461 -75.52 -27.95 30.18
CA LYS A 461 -74.33 -28.47 30.87
C LYS A 461 -73.97 -29.88 30.40
N GLN A 462 -74.95 -30.75 30.16
CA GLN A 462 -74.73 -32.12 29.64
C GLN A 462 -74.09 -32.07 28.25
N LEU A 463 -74.71 -31.35 27.30
CA LEU A 463 -74.19 -31.16 25.94
C LEU A 463 -72.75 -30.61 25.94
N LEU A 464 -72.43 -29.68 26.84
CA LEU A 464 -71.08 -29.11 26.97
C LEU A 464 -70.06 -30.05 27.63
N LEU A 465 -70.49 -31.09 28.35
CA LEU A 465 -69.60 -32.13 28.86
C LEU A 465 -69.28 -33.16 27.77
N GLU A 466 -70.30 -33.65 27.07
CA GLU A 466 -70.14 -34.58 25.93
C GLU A 466 -69.22 -33.98 24.86
N GLN A 467 -69.48 -32.72 24.48
CA GLN A 467 -68.63 -31.96 23.55
C GLN A 467 -67.24 -31.67 24.11
N LEU A 468 -67.04 -31.60 25.43
CA LEU A 468 -65.71 -31.46 26.01
C LEU A 468 -64.93 -32.77 25.93
N ASP A 469 -65.59 -33.92 26.11
CA ASP A 469 -64.94 -35.23 26.05
C ASP A 469 -64.60 -35.69 24.63
N THR A 470 -65.43 -35.39 23.61
CA THR A 470 -65.03 -35.58 22.21
C THR A 470 -63.81 -34.74 21.84
N ASN A 471 -63.80 -33.46 22.23
CA ASN A 471 -62.66 -32.55 22.08
C ASN A 471 -61.39 -33.08 22.80
N ASN A 472 -61.53 -33.62 24.01
CA ASN A 472 -60.43 -34.21 24.78
C ASN A 472 -59.84 -35.44 24.07
N LEU A 473 -60.70 -36.32 23.54
CA LEU A 473 -60.28 -37.52 22.79
C LEU A 473 -59.52 -37.15 21.52
N HIS A 474 -60.07 -36.23 20.72
CA HIS A 474 -59.41 -35.75 19.50
C HIS A 474 -58.05 -35.07 19.80
N THR A 475 -57.99 -34.25 20.86
CA THR A 475 -56.75 -33.61 21.31
C THR A 475 -55.69 -34.64 21.74
N ARG A 476 -56.09 -35.73 22.41
CA ARG A 476 -55.18 -36.83 22.78
C ARG A 476 -54.65 -37.58 21.56
N ALA A 477 -55.51 -37.88 20.58
CA ALA A 477 -55.10 -38.54 19.34
C ALA A 477 -54.09 -37.68 18.54
N LEU A 478 -54.36 -36.38 18.38
CA LEU A 478 -53.42 -35.43 17.76
C LEU A 478 -52.09 -35.35 18.52
N ALA A 479 -52.11 -35.34 19.86
CA ALA A 479 -50.90 -35.30 20.68
C ALA A 479 -50.05 -36.57 20.52
N GLN A 480 -50.67 -37.76 20.46
CA GLN A 480 -49.99 -39.03 20.19
C GLN A 480 -49.39 -39.05 18.78
N ALA A 481 -50.14 -38.66 17.75
CA ALA A 481 -49.62 -38.56 16.38
C ALA A 481 -48.47 -37.54 16.26
N ALA A 482 -48.52 -36.42 17.00
CA ALA A 482 -47.45 -35.45 17.07
C ALA A 482 -46.20 -35.97 17.80
N ALA A 483 -46.36 -36.81 18.84
CA ALA A 483 -45.26 -37.47 19.52
C ALA A 483 -44.54 -38.47 18.59
N ILE A 484 -45.29 -39.35 17.91
CA ILE A 484 -44.75 -40.31 16.94
C ILE A 484 -43.96 -39.57 15.84
N ARG A 485 -44.56 -38.55 15.21
CA ARG A 485 -43.88 -37.71 14.19
C ARG A 485 -42.63 -37.00 14.73
N LYS A 486 -42.54 -36.71 16.04
CA LYS A 486 -41.36 -36.11 16.68
C LYS A 486 -40.25 -37.15 16.89
N GLU A 487 -40.61 -38.39 17.17
CA GLU A 487 -39.67 -39.51 17.33
C GLU A 487 -39.13 -40.00 15.99
N GLU A 488 -39.99 -40.12 14.97
CA GLU A 488 -39.58 -40.34 13.58
C GLU A 488 -38.57 -39.29 13.10
N ARG A 489 -38.82 -38.00 13.41
CA ARG A 489 -37.90 -36.90 13.07
C ARG A 489 -36.56 -37.02 13.81
N LYS A 490 -36.57 -37.38 15.10
CA LYS A 490 -35.33 -37.66 15.85
C LYS A 490 -34.54 -38.82 15.20
N ALA A 491 -35.20 -39.95 14.93
CA ALA A 491 -34.57 -41.11 14.30
C ALA A 491 -34.00 -40.75 12.91
N ARG A 492 -34.79 -40.12 12.04
CA ARG A 492 -34.33 -39.62 10.73
C ARG A 492 -33.14 -38.66 10.87
N SER A 493 -33.12 -37.78 11.89
CA SER A 493 -31.97 -36.87 12.13
C SER A 493 -30.69 -37.58 12.56
N PHE A 494 -30.81 -38.67 13.34
CA PHE A 494 -29.67 -39.52 13.71
C PHE A 494 -29.10 -40.25 12.49
N PHE A 495 -29.96 -40.81 11.63
CA PHE A 495 -29.52 -41.40 10.36
C PHE A 495 -28.82 -40.39 9.43
N ARG A 496 -29.29 -39.13 9.36
CA ARG A 496 -28.57 -38.07 8.61
C ARG A 496 -27.17 -37.82 9.18
N GLN A 497 -27.02 -37.75 10.50
CA GLN A 497 -25.71 -37.54 11.14
C GLN A 497 -24.74 -38.70 10.88
N ALA A 498 -25.25 -39.93 10.76
CA ALA A 498 -24.47 -41.08 10.31
C ALA A 498 -24.08 -40.95 8.82
N ILE A 499 -25.02 -40.58 7.93
CA ILE A 499 -24.78 -40.43 6.49
C ILE A 499 -23.80 -39.27 6.18
N THR A 500 -23.76 -38.21 6.99
CA THR A 500 -22.75 -37.14 6.85
C THR A 500 -21.31 -37.58 7.13
N GLN A 501 -21.06 -38.84 7.53
CA GLN A 501 -19.73 -39.46 7.56
C GLN A 501 -19.35 -40.05 6.19
N ASP A 502 -19.63 -39.29 5.13
CA ASP A 502 -19.36 -39.62 3.72
C ASP A 502 -17.87 -40.01 3.54
N ASP A 503 -17.58 -41.26 3.17
CA ASP A 503 -16.22 -41.85 3.16
C ASP A 503 -15.20 -40.99 2.40
N THR A 504 -15.68 -40.34 1.34
CA THR A 504 -14.90 -39.42 0.50
C THR A 504 -14.49 -38.14 1.23
N VAL A 505 -15.38 -37.57 2.05
CA VAL A 505 -15.14 -36.41 2.90
C VAL A 505 -14.15 -36.78 4.02
N LEU A 506 -14.31 -37.95 4.63
CA LEU A 506 -13.34 -38.48 5.61
C LEU A 506 -11.95 -38.71 4.99
N ALA A 507 -11.88 -39.23 3.76
CA ALA A 507 -10.62 -39.39 3.03
C ALA A 507 -9.96 -38.04 2.68
N LEU A 508 -10.74 -37.01 2.33
CA LEU A 508 -10.24 -35.65 2.12
C LEU A 508 -9.77 -34.99 3.42
N GLN A 509 -10.45 -35.22 4.55
CA GLN A 509 -10.00 -34.74 5.87
C GLN A 509 -8.65 -35.34 6.26
N LYS A 510 -8.47 -36.66 6.10
CA LYS A 510 -7.18 -37.35 6.34
C LYS A 510 -6.05 -36.79 5.47
N LYS A 511 -6.29 -36.66 4.14
CA LYS A 511 -5.33 -36.03 3.21
C LYS A 511 -4.96 -34.60 3.62
N LEU A 512 -5.92 -33.81 4.08
CA LEU A 512 -5.68 -32.44 4.54
C LEU A 512 -4.82 -32.40 5.81
N GLU A 513 -4.97 -33.36 6.71
CA GLU A 513 -4.12 -33.49 7.90
C GLU A 513 -2.72 -33.99 7.56
N GLU A 514 -2.58 -34.95 6.64
CA GLU A 514 -1.30 -35.40 6.08
C GLU A 514 -0.52 -34.21 5.49
N LYS A 515 -1.14 -33.40 4.62
CA LYS A 515 -0.50 -32.22 4.00
C LYS A 515 -0.08 -31.16 5.02
N LYS A 516 -0.88 -30.95 6.06
CA LYS A 516 -0.49 -30.08 7.19
C LYS A 516 0.71 -30.64 7.95
N GLN A 517 0.76 -31.95 8.18
CA GLN A 517 1.92 -32.59 8.81
C GLN A 517 3.16 -32.52 7.93
N GLU A 518 3.07 -32.74 6.62
CA GLU A 518 4.18 -32.53 5.68
C GLU A 518 4.73 -31.10 5.77
N ARG A 519 3.84 -30.10 5.81
CA ARG A 519 4.23 -28.67 5.92
C ARG A 519 4.84 -28.33 7.28
N GLN A 520 4.34 -28.91 8.37
CA GLN A 520 4.97 -28.77 9.69
C GLN A 520 6.35 -29.44 9.73
N ARG A 521 6.52 -30.62 9.11
CA ARG A 521 7.81 -31.30 8.99
C ARG A 521 8.80 -30.48 8.16
N GLN A 522 8.40 -29.92 7.01
CA GLN A 522 9.26 -29.01 6.23
C GLN A 522 9.69 -27.80 7.05
N LYS A 523 8.76 -27.08 7.70
CA LYS A 523 9.10 -25.95 8.59
C LYS A 523 10.03 -26.33 9.75
N GLN A 524 9.87 -27.54 10.29
CA GLN A 524 10.79 -28.04 11.31
C GLN A 524 12.19 -28.30 10.72
N THR A 525 12.31 -28.85 9.52
CA THR A 525 13.60 -29.01 8.81
C THR A 525 14.22 -27.65 8.49
N GLU A 526 13.48 -26.72 7.89
CA GLU A 526 13.92 -25.33 7.64
C GLU A 526 14.44 -24.69 8.94
N SER A 527 13.72 -24.80 10.06
CA SER A 527 14.17 -24.27 11.36
C SER A 527 15.36 -25.02 11.98
N LYS A 528 15.60 -26.27 11.59
CA LYS A 528 16.77 -27.06 12.01
C LYS A 528 17.99 -26.77 11.15
N GLU A 529 17.81 -26.37 9.89
CA GLU A 529 18.89 -25.91 8.99
C GLU A 529 19.26 -24.45 9.25
N ALA A 530 18.30 -23.62 9.67
CA ALA A 530 18.55 -22.25 10.12
C ALA A 530 19.33 -22.18 11.46
N LYS A 531 19.10 -23.11 12.39
CA LYS A 531 19.73 -23.11 13.72
C LYS A 531 21.26 -23.20 13.72
N PRO A 532 21.93 -24.01 12.88
CA PRO A 532 23.37 -23.91 12.66
C PRO A 532 23.84 -22.52 12.25
N CYS A 533 23.07 -21.81 11.42
CA CYS A 533 23.39 -20.44 11.01
C CYS A 533 23.15 -19.43 12.15
N GLU A 534 22.09 -19.58 12.93
CA GLU A 534 21.84 -18.76 14.14
C GLU A 534 22.88 -19.03 15.23
N LEU A 535 23.33 -20.29 15.42
CA LEU A 535 24.38 -20.63 16.38
C LEU A 535 25.77 -20.19 15.91
N ALA A 536 26.06 -20.21 14.60
CA ALA A 536 27.28 -19.64 14.05
C ALA A 536 27.29 -18.10 14.21
N ALA A 537 26.18 -17.43 13.89
CA ALA A 537 26.01 -15.99 14.13
C ALA A 537 26.07 -15.64 15.63
N ALA A 538 25.43 -16.44 16.49
CA ALA A 538 25.49 -16.25 17.93
C ALA A 538 26.89 -16.53 18.49
N HIS A 539 27.69 -17.45 17.93
CA HIS A 539 29.09 -17.61 18.33
C HIS A 539 29.96 -16.44 17.88
N THR A 540 29.75 -15.87 16.68
CA THR A 540 30.48 -14.66 16.27
C THR A 540 30.08 -13.41 17.06
N VAL A 541 28.84 -13.32 17.56
CA VAL A 541 28.34 -12.20 18.39
C VAL A 541 28.66 -12.38 19.89
N ARG A 542 28.55 -13.60 20.43
CA ARG A 542 28.74 -13.88 21.88
C ARG A 542 30.22 -13.95 22.26
N ASN A 543 31.11 -14.31 21.32
CA ASN A 543 32.57 -14.21 21.50
C ASN A 543 33.14 -12.87 21.00
N THR A 544 32.31 -11.83 20.88
CA THR A 544 32.76 -10.43 20.77
C THR A 544 32.56 -9.64 22.07
N GLY A 545 32.92 -10.27 23.19
CA GLY A 545 33.10 -9.63 24.50
C GLY A 545 34.30 -8.68 24.55
N THR A 546 34.25 -7.62 23.75
CA THR A 546 34.83 -6.26 23.92
C THR A 546 36.32 -6.03 24.24
N HIS A 547 37.13 -7.00 24.65
CA HIS A 547 38.53 -6.76 25.07
C HIS A 547 39.61 -7.25 24.08
N ASP A 548 39.65 -8.53 23.69
CA ASP A 548 40.84 -9.06 22.96
C ASP A 548 40.92 -8.78 21.46
N LYS A 549 39.81 -8.47 20.78
CA LYS A 549 39.90 -8.04 19.37
C LYS A 549 40.52 -6.65 19.24
N LYS A 550 40.33 -5.77 20.23
CA LYS A 550 41.00 -4.46 20.28
C LYS A 550 42.50 -4.63 20.52
N SER A 551 42.91 -5.48 21.47
CA SER A 551 44.34 -5.69 21.75
C SER A 551 45.08 -6.29 20.56
N LEU A 552 44.47 -7.20 19.79
CA LEU A 552 45.07 -7.75 18.56
C LEU A 552 45.12 -6.73 17.41
N THR A 553 44.06 -5.93 17.19
CA THR A 553 44.13 -4.88 16.16
C THR A 553 45.11 -3.76 16.54
N VAL A 554 45.12 -3.34 17.82
CA VAL A 554 46.03 -2.29 18.30
C VAL A 554 47.47 -2.78 18.18
N LYS A 555 47.80 -4.02 18.58
CA LYS A 555 49.14 -4.59 18.33
C LYS A 555 49.51 -4.66 16.85
N SER A 556 48.56 -4.96 15.96
CA SER A 556 48.80 -4.92 14.52
C SER A 556 49.02 -3.50 13.98
N TRP A 557 48.47 -2.46 14.62
CA TRP A 557 48.75 -1.05 14.30
C TRP A 557 50.08 -0.61 14.93
N GLU A 558 50.37 -0.96 16.19
CA GLU A 558 51.64 -0.73 16.87
C GLU A 558 52.81 -1.40 16.12
N GLU A 559 52.64 -2.62 15.60
CA GLU A 559 53.64 -3.30 14.78
C GLU A 559 53.85 -2.62 13.42
N LEU A 560 52.79 -2.06 12.81
CA LEU A 560 52.87 -1.26 11.60
C LEU A 560 53.52 0.11 11.86
N GLU A 561 53.20 0.77 12.96
CA GLU A 561 53.78 2.05 13.39
C GLU A 561 55.26 1.88 13.76
N LEU A 562 55.62 0.86 14.54
CA LEU A 562 57.02 0.50 14.81
C LEU A 562 57.74 0.05 13.52
N SER A 563 57.05 -0.48 12.51
CA SER A 563 57.63 -0.75 11.19
C SER A 563 57.87 0.55 10.41
N LEU A 564 56.93 1.49 10.48
CA LEU A 564 57.03 2.83 9.90
C LEU A 564 58.17 3.62 10.54
N GLU A 565 58.28 3.63 11.87
CA GLU A 565 59.39 4.24 12.62
C GLU A 565 60.72 3.60 12.27
N ARG A 566 60.80 2.26 12.15
CA ARG A 566 62.03 1.57 11.70
C ARG A 566 62.35 1.79 10.22
N HIS A 567 61.41 2.28 9.41
CA HIS A 567 61.68 2.82 8.07
C HIS A 567 62.18 4.26 8.16
N ILE A 568 61.49 5.13 8.88
CA ILE A 568 61.86 6.53 9.09
C ILE A 568 63.28 6.63 9.69
N GLN A 569 63.62 5.80 10.68
CA GLN A 569 64.96 5.73 11.31
C GLN A 569 66.05 5.14 10.38
N LYS A 570 65.68 4.42 9.32
CA LYS A 570 66.62 4.00 8.26
C LYS A 570 66.79 5.08 7.19
N ASP A 571 65.77 5.88 6.96
CA ASP A 571 65.76 6.96 5.96
C ASP A 571 66.28 8.30 6.54
N THR A 572 66.40 8.44 7.88
CA THR A 572 67.10 9.56 8.52
C THR A 572 68.62 9.47 8.32
N PRO A 573 69.27 10.46 7.70
CA PRO A 573 70.72 10.48 7.55
C PRO A 573 71.43 10.74 8.88
N TYR A 574 72.53 10.01 9.10
CA TYR A 574 73.37 10.08 10.29
C TYR A 574 73.99 11.47 10.51
N VAL A 575 73.48 12.21 11.50
CA VAL A 575 74.05 13.50 11.95
C VAL A 575 75.01 13.24 13.10
N VAL A 576 76.28 13.63 12.93
CA VAL A 576 77.30 13.54 13.98
C VAL A 576 77.21 14.78 14.88
N SER A 577 76.74 14.60 16.12
CA SER A 577 76.82 15.63 17.16
C SER A 577 78.24 15.69 17.73
N GLN A 578 79.03 16.69 17.31
CA GLN A 578 80.30 17.03 17.96
C GLN A 578 80.06 18.01 19.11
N SER A 579 80.04 17.53 20.37
CA SER A 579 79.86 18.42 21.53
C SER A 579 80.37 17.87 22.87
N GLU A 580 81.56 17.26 22.94
CA GLU A 580 82.12 16.85 24.24
C GLU A 580 83.66 16.82 24.36
N THR A 581 84.35 17.89 23.92
CA THR A 581 85.70 18.20 24.43
C THR A 581 85.94 19.71 24.52
N LEU A 582 85.90 20.26 25.73
CA LEU A 582 86.88 21.24 26.25
C LEU A 582 86.59 21.50 27.74
N LYS A 583 87.57 21.16 28.59
CA LYS A 583 87.74 21.76 29.92
C LYS A 583 88.88 22.77 29.80
N THR A 584 88.83 23.81 30.66
CA THR A 584 89.74 24.96 30.75
C THR A 584 89.80 25.81 29.49
#